data_AF-A0A5H2YSG0-F1
#
_entry.id   AF-A0A5H2YSG0-F1
#
_cell.length_a   1.000
_cell.length_b   1.000
_cell.length_c   1.000
_cell.angle_alpha   90.00
_cell.angle_beta   90.00
_cell.angle_gamma   90.00
#
_symmetry.space_group_name_H-M   'P 1'
#
loop_
_entity.id
_entity.type
_entity.pdbx_description
1 polymer ?
#
loop_
_entity_poly.entity_id
_entity_poly.type
_entity_poly.pdbx_seq_one_letter_code
_entity_poly.pdbx_strand_id
1 'polypeptide(L)'
;MMIKILGTLILLCAIPSHAAVEQWRGKLEISKQISLVVGVNIDTDTQTLTLDSPNQKMFEYVPTEASVSDKAVSFSDNKLNASYEGQFVDGKLVGTFTQGKARPLTFSLLTADAKSQLALEGTYAGALDINGKKLPLELQVAALEDGFHATLDSPAQQSFGIPLSQFAITTQVLSFESEMINAAFKGTMKEGEYNGTFTQGFAMPLSLKKKQNERK
;
A
#
# COMPACT_ATOMS: atom_id res chain seq x y z
N MET A 1 69.11 6.32 9.52
CA MET A 1 67.75 6.81 9.18
C MET A 1 67.27 6.01 7.96
N MET A 2 66.47 4.97 8.17
CA MET A 2 65.65 4.33 7.12
C MET A 2 64.44 3.68 7.81
N ILE A 3 63.27 4.24 7.53
CA ILE A 3 61.97 3.86 8.05
C ILE A 3 61.42 2.74 7.15
N LYS A 4 61.21 1.55 7.72
CA LYS A 4 60.43 0.47 7.07
C LYS A 4 58.97 0.66 7.43
N ILE A 5 58.16 1.06 6.46
CA ILE A 5 56.71 1.22 6.60
C ILE A 5 56.08 -0.17 6.53
N LEU A 6 55.33 -0.51 7.58
CA LEU A 6 54.53 -1.73 7.71
C LEU A 6 53.24 -1.55 6.88
N GLY A 7 53.06 -2.35 5.84
CA GLY A 7 51.85 -2.33 5.02
C GLY A 7 50.72 -3.11 5.71
N THR A 8 49.78 -2.40 6.34
CA THR A 8 48.54 -2.97 6.86
C THR A 8 47.63 -3.35 5.70
N LEU A 9 47.39 -4.65 5.53
CA LEU A 9 46.39 -5.19 4.60
C LEU A 9 45.00 -4.85 5.16
N ILE A 10 44.33 -3.86 4.58
CA ILE A 10 42.93 -3.56 4.86
C ILE A 10 42.10 -4.65 4.17
N LEU A 11 41.56 -5.58 4.97
CA LEU A 11 40.52 -6.48 4.53
C LEU A 11 39.25 -5.64 4.29
N LEU A 12 38.90 -5.38 3.02
CA LEU A 12 37.58 -4.87 2.68
C LEU A 12 36.56 -5.96 3.04
N CYS A 13 35.97 -5.85 4.23
CA CYS A 13 34.75 -6.57 4.53
C CYS A 13 33.67 -5.97 3.62
N ALA A 14 33.21 -6.75 2.64
CA ALA A 14 32.04 -6.38 1.85
C ALA A 14 30.85 -6.29 2.81
N ILE A 15 30.35 -5.08 3.03
CA ILE A 15 29.13 -4.86 3.80
C ILE A 15 28.00 -5.56 3.00
N PRO A 16 27.23 -6.49 3.60
CA PRO A 16 26.10 -7.08 2.90
C PRO A 16 25.15 -5.97 2.45
N SER A 17 24.82 -6.04 1.16
CA SER A 17 23.97 -5.10 0.45
C SER A 17 22.55 -5.09 1.01
N HIS A 18 22.10 -3.94 1.52
CA HIS A 18 20.72 -3.47 1.73
C HIS A 18 19.58 -4.42 1.30
N ALA A 19 19.14 -5.30 2.19
CA ALA A 19 17.85 -5.98 2.08
C ALA A 19 17.20 -6.27 3.44
N ALA A 20 17.42 -5.43 4.46
CA ALA A 20 16.99 -5.77 5.83
C ALA A 20 15.47 -5.91 6.00
N VAL A 21 14.65 -5.30 5.13
CA VAL A 21 13.20 -5.47 5.15
C VAL A 21 12.66 -5.68 3.74
N GLU A 22 12.14 -6.88 3.50
CA GLU A 22 11.38 -7.19 2.30
C GLU A 22 9.94 -6.73 2.45
N GLN A 23 9.38 -6.13 1.40
CA GLN A 23 8.02 -5.62 1.42
C GLN A 23 7.21 -6.41 0.41
N TRP A 24 6.26 -7.18 0.90
CA TRP A 24 5.39 -8.02 0.10
C TRP A 24 3.98 -7.41 0.09
N ARG A 25 3.28 -7.54 -1.03
CA ARG A 25 1.91 -7.05 -1.20
C ARG A 25 1.05 -8.07 -1.93
N GLY A 26 -0.19 -8.21 -1.48
CA GLY A 26 -1.18 -9.12 -2.04
C GLY A 26 -2.55 -8.46 -2.06
N LYS A 27 -3.28 -8.66 -3.16
CA LYS A 27 -4.66 -8.20 -3.28
C LYS A 27 -5.60 -9.32 -2.82
N LEU A 28 -6.21 -9.13 -1.65
CA LEU A 28 -7.21 -10.03 -1.10
C LEU A 28 -8.59 -9.67 -1.65
N GLU A 29 -9.17 -10.57 -2.44
CA GLU A 29 -10.53 -10.42 -2.93
C GLU A 29 -11.55 -10.80 -1.85
N ILE A 30 -12.35 -9.83 -1.39
CA ILE A 30 -13.41 -10.07 -0.41
C ILE A 30 -14.71 -10.45 -1.11
N SER A 31 -14.98 -9.80 -2.25
CA SER A 31 -16.06 -10.07 -3.19
C SER A 31 -15.63 -9.62 -4.59
N LYS A 32 -16.50 -9.78 -5.61
CA LYS A 32 -16.21 -9.35 -6.99
C LYS A 32 -15.90 -7.84 -7.13
N GLN A 33 -16.35 -7.01 -6.19
CA GLN A 33 -16.19 -5.56 -6.25
C GLN A 33 -15.32 -4.99 -5.14
N ILE A 34 -15.02 -5.77 -4.10
CA ILE A 34 -14.32 -5.31 -2.90
C ILE A 34 -13.04 -6.10 -2.75
N SER A 35 -11.92 -5.40 -2.65
CA SER A 35 -10.62 -5.98 -2.36
C SER A 35 -9.88 -5.18 -1.30
N LEU A 36 -9.02 -5.87 -0.58
CA LEU A 36 -8.05 -5.26 0.34
C LEU A 36 -6.66 -5.47 -0.24
N VAL A 37 -5.77 -4.50 -0.05
CA VAL A 37 -4.34 -4.75 -0.23
C VAL A 37 -3.79 -5.06 1.14
N VAL A 38 -3.28 -6.28 1.30
CA VAL A 38 -2.59 -6.72 2.49
C VAL A 38 -1.09 -6.71 2.18
N GLY A 39 -0.28 -6.28 3.14
CA GLY A 39 1.17 -6.36 3.05
C GLY A 39 1.76 -7.12 4.22
N VAL A 40 2.87 -7.81 3.95
CA VAL A 40 3.77 -8.32 4.99
C VAL A 40 5.15 -7.70 4.77
N ASN A 41 5.67 -7.04 5.79
CA ASN A 41 7.04 -6.51 5.77
C ASN A 41 7.89 -7.46 6.61
N ILE A 42 8.81 -8.18 5.97
CA ILE A 42 9.59 -9.24 6.59
C ILE A 42 11.01 -8.74 6.83
N ASP A 43 11.44 -8.74 8.08
CA ASP A 43 12.84 -8.56 8.43
C ASP A 43 13.52 -9.94 8.44
N THR A 44 14.38 -10.17 7.46
CA THR A 44 15.04 -11.46 7.25
C THR A 44 16.16 -11.72 8.26
N ASP A 45 16.70 -10.67 8.87
CA ASP A 45 17.79 -10.80 9.86
C ASP A 45 17.22 -11.17 11.23
N THR A 46 16.09 -10.57 11.61
CA THR A 46 15.41 -10.84 12.89
C THR A 46 14.32 -11.91 12.79
N GLN A 47 13.99 -12.36 11.57
CA GLN A 47 12.89 -13.29 11.29
C GLN A 47 11.54 -12.80 11.85
N THR A 48 11.34 -11.48 11.85
CA THR A 48 10.09 -10.85 12.28
C THR A 48 9.29 -10.36 11.08
N LEU A 49 8.00 -10.10 11.28
CA LEU A 49 7.18 -9.47 10.26
C LEU A 49 6.17 -8.49 10.87
N THR A 50 5.82 -7.47 10.10
CA THR A 50 4.68 -6.58 10.36
C THR A 50 3.67 -6.63 9.22
N LEU A 51 2.43 -6.24 9.52
CA LEU A 51 1.31 -6.23 8.59
C LEU A 51 0.97 -4.81 8.16
N ASP A 52 0.69 -4.67 6.87
CA ASP A 52 0.08 -3.47 6.30
C ASP A 52 -1.30 -3.80 5.72
N SER A 53 -2.21 -2.85 5.78
CA SER A 53 -3.41 -2.79 4.94
C SER A 53 -3.63 -1.34 4.52
N PRO A 54 -2.89 -0.87 3.49
CA PRO A 54 -2.82 0.57 3.21
C PRO A 54 -4.16 1.19 2.83
N ASN A 55 -4.98 0.46 2.07
CA ASN A 55 -6.33 0.92 1.74
C ASN A 55 -7.31 0.84 2.93
N GLN A 56 -6.88 0.31 4.08
CA GLN A 56 -7.56 0.36 5.37
C GLN A 56 -6.82 1.19 6.43
N LYS A 57 -5.77 1.94 6.06
CA LYS A 57 -5.00 2.82 6.95
C LYS A 57 -4.27 2.08 8.09
N MET A 58 -3.91 0.81 7.88
CA MET A 58 -3.11 0.02 8.83
C MET A 58 -1.68 -0.12 8.29
N PHE A 59 -0.69 0.20 9.11
CA PHE A 59 0.73 0.12 8.74
C PHE A 59 1.55 -0.40 9.92
N GLU A 60 2.58 -1.19 9.62
CA GLU A 60 3.56 -1.70 10.58
C GLU A 60 2.92 -2.40 11.80
N TYR A 61 1.75 -3.01 11.58
CA TYR A 61 1.00 -3.68 12.63
C TYR A 61 1.68 -5.00 13.00
N VAL A 62 2.08 -5.15 14.26
CA VAL A 62 2.69 -6.39 14.75
C VAL A 62 1.57 -7.39 15.08
N PRO A 63 1.50 -8.56 14.39
CA PRO A 63 0.52 -9.59 14.72
C PRO A 63 0.82 -10.23 16.07
N THR A 64 -0.17 -10.88 16.66
CA THR A 64 -0.02 -11.59 17.94
C THR A 64 1.07 -12.66 17.86
N GLU A 65 1.12 -13.43 16.77
CA GLU A 65 2.16 -14.41 16.50
C GLU A 65 2.58 -14.36 15.02
N ALA A 66 3.85 -14.60 14.76
CA ALA A 66 4.41 -14.71 13.42
C ALA A 66 5.51 -15.78 13.37
N SER A 67 5.63 -16.44 12.22
CA SER A 67 6.74 -17.34 11.90
C SER A 67 7.23 -17.04 10.50
N VAL A 68 8.54 -16.87 10.36
CA VAL A 68 9.23 -16.66 9.08
C VAL A 68 10.33 -17.71 8.96
N SER A 69 10.36 -18.39 7.82
CA SER A 69 11.39 -19.37 7.46
C SER A 69 11.73 -19.24 5.98
N ASP A 70 12.73 -19.99 5.51
CA ASP A 70 13.08 -20.10 4.09
C ASP A 70 11.98 -20.74 3.23
N LYS A 71 11.03 -21.46 3.84
CA LYS A 71 9.99 -22.24 3.14
C LYS A 71 8.60 -21.64 3.26
N ALA A 72 8.31 -21.01 4.38
CA ALA A 72 6.95 -20.58 4.73
C ALA A 72 6.94 -19.35 5.62
N VAL A 73 5.82 -18.63 5.52
CA VAL A 73 5.46 -17.49 6.37
C VAL A 73 4.06 -17.73 6.90
N SER A 74 3.87 -17.49 8.20
CA SER A 74 2.55 -17.52 8.84
C SER A 74 2.41 -16.42 9.89
N PHE A 75 1.18 -15.96 10.11
CA PHE A 75 0.85 -15.11 11.24
C PHE A 75 -0.55 -15.41 11.78
N SER A 76 -0.78 -15.08 13.05
CA SER A 76 -2.10 -15.05 13.67
C SER A 76 -2.25 -13.77 14.48
N ASP A 77 -3.45 -13.19 14.45
CA ASP A 77 -3.79 -12.05 15.29
C ASP A 77 -5.16 -12.18 15.94
N ASN A 78 -5.17 -12.14 17.27
CA ASN A 78 -6.37 -12.32 18.08
C ASN A 78 -7.30 -11.10 18.02
N LYS A 79 -6.78 -9.88 17.83
CA LYS A 79 -7.61 -8.66 17.79
C LYS A 79 -8.33 -8.54 16.45
N LEU A 80 -7.62 -8.86 15.37
CA LEU A 80 -8.16 -8.86 14.01
C LEU A 80 -8.99 -10.12 13.73
N ASN A 81 -8.88 -11.17 14.57
CA ASN A 81 -9.41 -12.50 14.30
C ASN A 81 -8.98 -13.00 12.92
N ALA A 82 -7.70 -12.79 12.60
CA ALA A 82 -7.13 -13.02 11.28
C ALA A 82 -5.91 -13.92 11.35
N SER A 83 -5.71 -14.76 10.35
CA SER A 83 -4.49 -15.55 10.18
C SER A 83 -4.10 -15.69 8.71
N TYR A 84 -2.85 -16.03 8.48
CA TYR A 84 -2.34 -16.41 7.17
C TYR A 84 -1.36 -17.56 7.31
N GLU A 85 -1.43 -18.49 6.36
CA GLU A 85 -0.43 -19.54 6.16
C GLU A 85 -0.07 -19.59 4.68
N GLY A 86 1.22 -19.48 4.35
CA GLY A 86 1.68 -19.52 2.97
C GLY A 86 3.09 -20.05 2.81
N GLN A 87 3.39 -20.52 1.60
CA GLN A 87 4.67 -21.09 1.22
C GLN A 87 5.31 -20.27 0.10
N PHE A 88 6.64 -20.26 0.06
CA PHE A 88 7.37 -19.69 -1.06
C PHE A 88 7.29 -20.63 -2.27
N VAL A 89 6.64 -20.16 -3.34
CA VAL A 89 6.48 -20.88 -4.61
C VAL A 89 6.76 -19.90 -5.74
N ASP A 90 7.78 -20.18 -6.56
CA ASP A 90 8.16 -19.38 -7.74
C ASP A 90 8.33 -17.87 -7.44
N GLY A 91 9.00 -17.54 -6.34
CA GLY A 91 9.25 -16.15 -5.92
C GLY A 91 8.03 -15.42 -5.36
N LYS A 92 6.93 -16.13 -5.09
CA LYS A 92 5.70 -15.61 -4.48
C LYS A 92 5.41 -16.31 -3.15
N LEU A 93 4.70 -15.62 -2.26
CA LEU A 93 4.11 -16.22 -1.07
C LEU A 93 2.68 -16.64 -1.41
N VAL A 94 2.48 -17.92 -1.69
CA VAL A 94 1.18 -18.48 -2.05
C VAL A 94 0.55 -19.09 -0.80
N GLY A 95 -0.63 -18.61 -0.41
CA GLY A 95 -1.24 -19.06 0.84
C GLY A 95 -2.73 -18.78 0.97
N THR A 96 -3.21 -18.95 2.20
CA THR A 96 -4.60 -18.74 2.59
C THR A 96 -4.67 -17.73 3.72
N PHE A 97 -5.42 -16.66 3.51
CA PHE A 97 -5.79 -15.70 4.54
C PHE A 97 -7.16 -16.06 5.10
N THR A 98 -7.29 -16.10 6.42
CA THR A 98 -8.54 -16.45 7.11
C THR A 98 -8.95 -15.34 8.05
N GLN A 99 -10.16 -14.80 7.84
CA GLN A 99 -10.83 -13.91 8.80
C GLN A 99 -12.32 -14.22 8.75
N GLY A 100 -12.76 -15.13 9.62
CA GLY A 100 -14.05 -15.81 9.56
C GLY A 100 -14.20 -16.79 8.39
N LYS A 101 -13.90 -16.35 7.16
CA LYS A 101 -13.83 -17.18 5.95
C LYS A 101 -12.38 -17.26 5.44
N ALA A 102 -11.96 -18.46 5.07
CA ALA A 102 -10.70 -18.70 4.37
C ALA A 102 -10.79 -18.21 2.92
N ARG A 103 -9.75 -17.52 2.46
CA ARG A 103 -9.63 -16.97 1.10
C ARG A 103 -8.20 -17.13 0.61
N PRO A 104 -7.98 -17.47 -0.66
CA PRO A 104 -6.64 -17.48 -1.22
C PRO A 104 -6.05 -16.06 -1.19
N LEU A 105 -4.78 -15.96 -0.81
CA LEU A 105 -4.02 -14.73 -0.88
C LEU A 105 -2.61 -15.07 -1.33
N THR A 106 -2.18 -14.44 -2.42
CA THR A 106 -0.80 -14.52 -2.89
C THR A 106 -0.16 -13.16 -2.72
N PHE A 107 1.00 -13.12 -2.08
CA PHE A 107 1.84 -11.92 -2.03
C PHE A 107 2.96 -12.02 -3.06
N SER A 108 3.21 -10.90 -3.74
CA SER A 108 4.44 -10.69 -4.50
C SER A 108 5.37 -9.75 -3.75
N LEU A 109 6.68 -9.93 -3.96
CA LEU A 109 7.69 -9.02 -3.47
C LEU A 109 7.64 -7.71 -4.29
N LEU A 110 7.68 -6.56 -3.61
CA LEU A 110 7.77 -5.28 -4.30
C LEU A 110 9.16 -5.12 -4.93
N THR A 111 9.19 -4.90 -6.24
CA THR A 111 10.37 -4.52 -7.00
C THR A 111 10.88 -3.14 -6.57
N ALA A 112 12.11 -2.77 -6.98
CA ALA A 112 12.65 -1.44 -6.69
C ALA A 112 11.73 -0.31 -7.22
N ASP A 113 11.18 -0.49 -8.42
CA ASP A 113 10.26 0.47 -9.03
C ASP A 113 8.95 0.57 -8.23
N ALA A 114 8.36 -0.56 -7.83
CA ALA A 114 7.15 -0.56 -7.01
C ALA A 114 7.40 0.04 -5.60
N LYS A 115 8.59 -0.17 -5.01
CA LYS A 115 8.97 0.47 -3.74
C LYS A 115 9.01 1.99 -3.85
N SER A 116 9.45 2.54 -4.99
CA SER A 116 9.43 3.99 -5.22
C SER A 116 8.00 4.57 -5.21
N GLN A 117 7.01 3.75 -5.54
CA GLN A 117 5.59 4.11 -5.57
C GLN A 117 4.95 4.12 -4.17
N LEU A 118 5.58 3.52 -3.15
CA LEU A 118 5.11 3.60 -1.75
C LEU A 118 5.03 5.04 -1.22
N ALA A 119 5.81 5.96 -1.79
CA ALA A 119 5.71 7.39 -1.47
C ALA A 119 4.37 8.00 -1.90
N LEU A 120 3.64 7.37 -2.83
CA LEU A 120 2.31 7.76 -3.30
C LEU A 120 1.18 6.97 -2.62
N GLU A 121 1.50 5.95 -1.82
CA GLU A 121 0.53 5.19 -1.02
C GLU A 121 -0.04 6.04 0.13
N GLY A 122 -1.35 5.96 0.36
CA GLY A 122 -2.04 6.60 1.47
C GLY A 122 -3.43 7.13 1.12
N THR A 123 -3.99 7.90 2.05
CA THR A 123 -5.29 8.56 1.87
C THR A 123 -5.11 9.97 1.33
N TYR A 124 -5.84 10.31 0.27
CA TYR A 124 -5.95 11.66 -0.27
C TYR A 124 -7.36 12.18 -0.02
N ALA A 125 -7.49 13.22 0.80
CA ALA A 125 -8.78 13.76 1.19
C ALA A 125 -9.06 15.10 0.51
N GLY A 126 -10.33 15.35 0.20
CA GLY A 126 -10.81 16.59 -0.36
C GLY A 126 -12.27 16.83 -0.01
N ALA A 127 -12.73 18.07 -0.18
CA ALA A 127 -14.11 18.46 0.04
C ALA A 127 -14.71 18.97 -1.27
N LEU A 128 -15.53 18.15 -1.91
CA LEU A 128 -16.25 18.51 -3.14
C LEU A 128 -17.34 19.53 -2.80
N ASP A 129 -17.37 20.64 -3.53
CA ASP A 129 -18.42 21.66 -3.35
C ASP A 129 -19.63 21.35 -4.25
N ILE A 130 -20.76 21.06 -3.62
CA ILE A 130 -22.03 20.83 -4.29
C ILE A 130 -22.98 21.95 -3.86
N ASN A 131 -23.07 23.00 -4.67
CA ASN A 131 -23.95 24.15 -4.43
C ASN A 131 -23.80 24.77 -3.02
N GLY A 132 -22.57 24.93 -2.54
CA GLY A 132 -22.26 25.48 -1.22
C GLY A 132 -22.22 24.45 -0.09
N LYS A 133 -22.60 23.19 -0.35
CA LYS A 133 -22.44 22.09 0.60
C LYS A 133 -21.14 21.34 0.32
N LYS A 134 -20.30 21.19 1.34
CA LYS A 134 -19.05 20.40 1.24
C LYS A 134 -19.33 18.92 1.47
N LEU A 135 -19.06 18.09 0.47
CA LEU A 135 -19.08 16.64 0.55
C LEU A 135 -17.64 16.11 0.70
N PRO A 136 -17.27 15.49 1.84
CA PRO A 136 -15.94 14.92 2.01
C PRO A 136 -15.78 13.66 1.15
N LEU A 137 -14.67 13.60 0.43
CA LEU A 137 -14.22 12.43 -0.34
C LEU A 137 -12.82 12.03 0.13
N GLU A 138 -12.59 10.73 0.25
CA GLU A 138 -11.27 10.17 0.56
C GLU A 138 -10.89 9.13 -0.51
N LEU A 139 -9.83 9.41 -1.26
CA LEU A 139 -9.22 8.47 -2.18
C LEU A 139 -8.19 7.63 -1.42
N GLN A 140 -8.41 6.32 -1.38
CA GLN A 140 -7.52 5.34 -0.77
C GLN A 140 -6.61 4.79 -1.84
N VAL A 141 -5.28 4.90 -1.68
CA VAL A 141 -4.28 4.42 -2.64
C VAL A 141 -3.36 3.43 -1.96
N ALA A 142 -3.24 2.23 -2.52
CA ALA A 142 -2.35 1.17 -2.04
C ALA A 142 -1.46 0.68 -3.18
N ALA A 143 -0.15 0.61 -2.96
CA ALA A 143 0.80 0.13 -3.96
C ALA A 143 0.78 -1.40 -4.03
N LEU A 144 1.00 -1.93 -5.23
CA LEU A 144 1.16 -3.33 -5.57
C LEU A 144 2.42 -3.50 -6.41
N GLU A 145 2.83 -4.75 -6.68
CA GLU A 145 3.97 -5.07 -7.56
C GLU A 145 3.84 -4.36 -8.94
N ASP A 146 2.65 -4.42 -9.53
CA ASP A 146 2.37 -3.93 -10.89
C ASP A 146 1.53 -2.64 -10.92
N GLY A 147 1.65 -1.77 -9.90
CA GLY A 147 0.99 -0.46 -9.87
C GLY A 147 0.20 -0.21 -8.58
N PHE A 148 -1.08 0.16 -8.70
CA PHE A 148 -1.90 0.54 -7.55
C PHE A 148 -3.26 -0.16 -7.53
N HIS A 149 -3.75 -0.43 -6.33
CA HIS A 149 -5.16 -0.58 -6.05
C HIS A 149 -5.67 0.69 -5.38
N ALA A 150 -6.79 1.23 -5.86
CA ALA A 150 -7.37 2.42 -5.29
C ALA A 150 -8.89 2.34 -5.23
N THR A 151 -9.45 2.99 -4.21
CA THR A 151 -10.89 3.11 -4.00
C THR A 151 -11.25 4.52 -3.58
N LEU A 152 -12.50 4.91 -3.80
CA LEU A 152 -13.04 6.17 -3.34
C LEU A 152 -14.04 5.94 -2.19
N ASP A 153 -13.91 6.73 -1.15
CA ASP A 153 -14.83 6.76 -0.02
C ASP A 153 -15.57 8.10 0.01
N SER A 154 -16.85 8.07 0.36
CA SER A 154 -17.68 9.21 0.71
C SER A 154 -18.29 9.00 2.10
N PRO A 155 -17.54 9.33 3.17
CA PRO A 155 -17.96 9.03 4.54
C PRO A 155 -19.31 9.67 4.92
N ALA A 156 -19.57 10.90 4.46
CA ALA A 156 -20.83 11.60 4.72
C ALA A 156 -22.04 10.95 4.02
N GLN A 157 -21.80 10.09 3.02
CA GLN A 157 -22.81 9.29 2.34
C GLN A 157 -22.72 7.80 2.69
N GLN A 158 -21.92 7.45 3.70
CA GLN A 158 -21.71 6.07 4.17
C GLN A 158 -21.32 5.09 3.04
N SER A 159 -20.63 5.58 2.01
CA SER A 159 -20.16 4.77 0.89
C SER A 159 -18.66 4.61 0.99
N PHE A 160 -18.17 3.36 1.09
CA PHE A 160 -16.75 3.05 1.28
C PHE A 160 -16.32 1.97 0.29
N GLY A 161 -15.07 2.04 -0.14
CA GLY A 161 -14.48 1.06 -1.06
C GLY A 161 -15.05 1.11 -2.47
N ILE A 162 -15.51 2.28 -2.95
CA ILE A 162 -16.02 2.41 -4.31
C ILE A 162 -14.87 2.10 -5.28
N PRO A 163 -15.00 1.07 -6.15
CA PRO A 163 -13.93 0.67 -7.03
C PRO A 163 -13.69 1.70 -8.13
N LEU A 164 -12.42 1.91 -8.47
CA LEU A 164 -12.00 2.74 -9.59
C LEU A 164 -11.68 1.82 -10.77
N SER A 165 -12.38 2.01 -11.89
CA SER A 165 -12.16 1.26 -13.13
C SER A 165 -10.88 1.68 -13.84
N GLN A 166 -10.46 2.93 -13.64
CA GLN A 166 -9.15 3.44 -14.07
C GLN A 166 -8.53 4.25 -12.93
N PHE A 167 -7.22 4.13 -12.78
CA PHE A 167 -6.46 4.88 -11.78
C PHE A 167 -5.03 5.10 -12.23
N ALA A 168 -4.54 6.33 -12.10
CA ALA A 168 -3.15 6.68 -12.30
C ALA A 168 -2.75 7.83 -11.36
N ILE A 169 -1.58 7.69 -10.75
CA ILE A 169 -0.99 8.71 -9.88
C ILE A 169 0.51 8.78 -10.10
N THR A 170 1.03 10.00 -10.22
CA THR A 170 2.46 10.33 -10.19
C THR A 170 2.67 11.51 -9.25
N THR A 171 3.90 11.95 -9.03
CA THR A 171 4.15 13.19 -8.26
C THR A 171 3.65 14.47 -8.95
N GLN A 172 3.18 14.41 -10.20
CA GLN A 172 2.64 15.56 -10.95
C GLN A 172 1.14 15.45 -11.24
N VAL A 173 0.60 14.26 -11.45
CA VAL A 173 -0.78 14.08 -11.93
C VAL A 173 -1.51 13.00 -11.15
N LEU A 174 -2.82 13.18 -11.04
CA LEU A 174 -3.74 12.19 -10.49
C LEU A 174 -4.98 12.14 -11.38
N SER A 175 -5.35 10.93 -11.80
CA SER A 175 -6.60 10.69 -12.50
C SER A 175 -7.24 9.38 -12.07
N PHE A 176 -8.56 9.37 -11.99
CA PHE A 176 -9.31 8.14 -11.79
C PHE A 176 -10.69 8.19 -12.44
N GLU A 177 -11.26 7.02 -12.68
CA GLU A 177 -12.62 6.83 -13.16
C GLU A 177 -13.30 5.74 -12.33
N SER A 178 -14.61 5.87 -12.11
CA SER A 178 -15.45 4.84 -11.51
C SER A 178 -16.74 4.71 -12.31
N GLU A 179 -16.86 3.60 -13.04
CA GLU A 179 -18.09 3.25 -13.76
C GLU A 179 -19.29 3.05 -12.83
N MET A 180 -19.05 2.54 -11.61
CA MET A 180 -20.11 2.25 -10.63
C MET A 180 -20.93 3.49 -10.27
N ILE A 181 -20.27 4.65 -10.18
CA ILE A 181 -20.91 5.93 -9.82
C ILE A 181 -20.91 6.94 -10.97
N ASN A 182 -20.48 6.53 -12.17
CA ASN A 182 -20.29 7.38 -13.34
C ASN A 182 -19.49 8.66 -13.02
N ALA A 183 -18.36 8.51 -12.32
CA ALA A 183 -17.52 9.61 -11.90
C ALA A 183 -16.10 9.54 -12.45
N ALA A 184 -15.48 10.69 -12.65
CA ALA A 184 -14.08 10.81 -13.04
C ALA A 184 -13.41 12.00 -12.34
N PHE A 185 -12.10 11.93 -12.14
CA PHE A 185 -11.27 13.03 -11.68
C PHE A 185 -10.02 13.15 -12.54
N LYS A 186 -9.62 14.39 -12.84
CA LYS A 186 -8.29 14.70 -13.40
C LYS A 186 -7.75 15.95 -12.72
N GLY A 187 -6.55 15.85 -12.17
CA GLY A 187 -5.90 16.95 -11.47
C GLY A 187 -4.38 16.92 -11.57
N THR A 188 -3.78 18.08 -11.31
CA THR A 188 -2.33 18.28 -11.30
C THR A 188 -1.86 18.73 -9.92
N MET A 189 -0.68 18.26 -9.51
CA MET A 189 -0.03 18.66 -8.27
C MET A 189 0.27 20.16 -8.29
N LYS A 190 -0.27 20.88 -7.31
CA LYS A 190 0.04 22.29 -7.06
C LYS A 190 -0.03 22.53 -5.55
N GLU A 191 1.00 23.16 -4.99
CA GLU A 191 1.01 23.55 -3.56
C GLU A 191 0.76 22.39 -2.57
N GLY A 192 1.17 21.17 -2.94
CA GLY A 192 1.06 19.97 -2.09
C GLY A 192 -0.29 19.25 -2.17
N GLU A 193 -1.13 19.58 -3.15
CA GLU A 193 -2.41 18.90 -3.43
C GLU A 193 -2.67 18.76 -4.93
N TYR A 194 -3.40 17.71 -5.32
CA TYR A 194 -3.86 17.56 -6.70
C TYR A 194 -5.11 18.41 -6.89
N ASN A 195 -4.94 19.53 -7.58
CA ASN A 195 -6.03 20.43 -7.96
C ASN A 195 -6.61 19.98 -9.29
N GLY A 196 -7.92 19.73 -9.34
CA GLY A 196 -8.53 19.15 -10.51
C GLY A 196 -10.03 19.34 -10.61
N THR A 197 -10.60 18.64 -11.60
CA THR A 197 -12.04 18.60 -11.84
C THR A 197 -12.55 17.20 -11.55
N PHE A 198 -13.52 17.10 -10.65
CA PHE A 198 -14.34 15.92 -10.45
C PHE A 198 -15.61 16.05 -11.31
N THR A 199 -15.92 15.02 -12.09
CA THR A 199 -17.06 15.00 -13.00
C THR A 199 -17.98 13.87 -12.62
N GLN A 200 -19.25 14.17 -12.36
CA GLN A 200 -20.32 13.17 -12.15
C GLN A 200 -21.63 13.78 -12.65
N GLY A 201 -21.90 13.60 -13.95
CA GLY A 201 -22.96 14.33 -14.67
C GLY A 201 -22.63 15.81 -14.94
N PHE A 202 -22.04 16.52 -13.96
CA PHE A 202 -21.52 17.88 -14.08
C PHE A 202 -20.11 17.98 -13.51
N ALA A 203 -19.37 19.01 -13.95
CA ALA A 203 -18.00 19.28 -13.54
C ALA A 203 -17.95 20.15 -12.28
N MET A 204 -17.12 19.75 -11.32
CA MET A 204 -16.93 20.43 -10.04
C MET A 204 -15.44 20.51 -9.71
N PRO A 205 -14.94 21.63 -9.17
CA PRO A 205 -13.56 21.70 -8.68
C PRO A 205 -13.39 20.80 -7.45
N LEU A 206 -12.27 20.09 -7.40
CA LEU A 206 -11.87 19.27 -6.25
C LEU A 206 -10.35 19.35 -6.08
N SER A 207 -9.91 19.62 -4.85
CA SER A 207 -8.51 19.48 -4.45
C SER A 207 -8.37 18.26 -3.55
N LEU A 208 -7.45 17.36 -3.89
CA LEU A 208 -7.13 16.16 -3.12
C LEU A 208 -5.74 16.29 -2.49
N LYS A 209 -5.68 16.33 -1.17
CA LYS A 209 -4.44 16.44 -0.40
C LYS A 209 -4.14 15.14 0.33
N LYS A 210 -2.90 14.68 0.24
CA LYS A 210 -2.45 13.51 1.00
C LYS A 210 -2.58 13.81 2.51
N LYS A 211 -3.31 12.98 3.24
CA LYS A 211 -3.34 13.04 4.71
C LYS A 211 -1.94 12.69 5.21
N GLN A 212 -1.46 13.39 6.24
CA GLN A 212 -0.24 12.95 6.90
C GLN A 212 -0.53 11.59 7.52
N ASN A 213 0.21 10.56 7.08
CA ASN A 213 0.11 9.25 7.68
C ASN A 213 0.67 9.36 9.11
N GLU A 214 -0.08 8.93 10.10
CA GLU A 214 0.47 8.60 11.42
C GLU A 214 1.27 7.29 11.28
N ARG A 215 2.42 7.34 10.60
CA ARG A 215 3.45 6.30 10.80
C ARG A 215 4.06 6.63 12.17
N LYS A 216 3.60 5.94 13.21
CA LYS A 216 4.13 6.08 14.57
C LYS A 216 5.29 5.13 14.75
#